data_AF-A0A651F7C6-F1
#
_entry.id   AF-A0A651F7C6-F1
#
_cell.length_a   1.000
_cell.length_b   1.000
_cell.length_c   1.000
_cell.angle_alpha   90.00
_cell.angle_beta   90.00
_cell.angle_gamma   90.00
#
_symmetry.space_group_name_H-M   'P 1'
#
loop_
_entity.id
_entity.type
_entity.pdbx_description
1 polymer ?
#
loop_
_entity_poly.entity_id
_entity_poly.type
_entity_poly.pdbx_seq_one_letter_code
_entity_poly.pdbx_strand_id
1 'polypeptide(L)'
;MMNFPLLQNGRLKPVITVLTDYPRDDLASDEVRQALISACAEENLDCFALDVGAIPGMDTVVAGFKAAQLSLNSHMGYGHVFLVNCAPRKNIISARSKGESVVIGILENGVTVLAVDSGYMLAPFAEMVAEGRAVFFESRVPNEGSQFRSRDYFPAAAAQMAAFLRDRMAESPEDVTAALQSGDLSALLDGFSLLGAPLDGSRVLPLPQGAVWYIDNFGNIKLNLLHETLLELYKPETHIVLAVGDNLAEAVIGTVGFSQGEGILALTRGSSGWKDGKGRDLRFTEVFLRGGSAAGILHDARPGEQIFALSKDDLRQAQQQLRDSGVQYIGAHNLYMMSEARLLQMFAHFGLIRDGFDSRPLQKKLAEDNLAAFLIGRVSGQDAA
;
A
#
# COMPACT_ATOMS: atom_id res chain seq x y z
N MET A 1 -30.08 2.06 -8.25
CA MET A 1 -29.70 0.92 -9.11
C MET A 1 -28.19 0.86 -9.16
N MET A 2 -27.62 -0.30 -8.87
CA MET A 2 -26.21 -0.56 -9.13
C MET A 2 -25.98 -0.47 -10.64
N ASN A 3 -24.93 0.23 -11.05
CA ASN A 3 -24.61 0.39 -12.47
C ASN A 3 -23.55 -0.64 -12.86
N PHE A 4 -23.70 -1.26 -14.02
CA PHE A 4 -22.72 -2.19 -14.60
C PHE A 4 -22.23 -1.63 -15.94
N PRO A 5 -21.23 -0.72 -15.96
CA PRO A 5 -20.81 -0.03 -17.18
C PRO A 5 -20.26 -0.96 -18.27
N LEU A 6 -19.77 -2.13 -17.88
CA LEU A 6 -19.29 -3.16 -18.79
C LEU A 6 -20.42 -4.02 -19.39
N LEU A 7 -21.66 -3.89 -18.91
CA LEU A 7 -22.82 -4.57 -19.47
C LEU A 7 -23.35 -3.77 -20.67
N GLN A 8 -23.04 -4.24 -21.88
CA GLN A 8 -23.43 -3.57 -23.14
C GLN A 8 -24.33 -4.50 -23.95
N ASN A 9 -25.50 -4.01 -24.37
CA ASN A 9 -26.48 -4.77 -25.15
C ASN A 9 -26.84 -6.12 -24.49
N GLY A 10 -26.95 -6.15 -23.16
CA GLY A 10 -27.28 -7.36 -22.38
C GLY A 10 -26.13 -8.35 -22.22
N ARG A 11 -24.91 -8.03 -22.67
CA ARG A 11 -23.72 -8.88 -22.52
C ARG A 11 -22.62 -8.16 -21.76
N LEU A 12 -22.09 -8.79 -20.73
CA LEU A 12 -20.91 -8.27 -20.03
C LEU A 12 -19.71 -8.34 -20.97
N LYS A 13 -18.98 -7.23 -21.11
CA LYS A 13 -17.71 -7.16 -21.82
C LYS A 13 -16.59 -6.91 -20.81
N PRO A 14 -15.95 -7.99 -20.32
CA PRO A 14 -14.88 -7.85 -19.34
C PRO A 14 -13.72 -7.01 -19.88
N VAL A 15 -13.04 -6.35 -18.94
CA VAL A 15 -11.78 -5.63 -19.20
C VAL A 15 -10.73 -6.24 -18.29
N ILE A 16 -9.55 -6.53 -18.84
CA ILE A 16 -8.42 -7.03 -18.06
C ILE A 16 -7.35 -5.95 -18.02
N THR A 17 -7.05 -5.46 -16.83
CA THR A 17 -5.96 -4.52 -16.59
C THR A 17 -4.73 -5.27 -16.10
N VAL A 18 -3.59 -5.04 -16.74
CA VAL A 18 -2.33 -5.73 -16.43
C VAL A 18 -1.38 -4.76 -15.74
N LEU A 19 -0.83 -5.21 -14.61
CA LEU A 19 0.21 -4.54 -13.84
C LEU A 19 1.37 -5.54 -13.66
N THR A 20 2.53 -5.25 -14.24
CA THR A 20 3.71 -6.10 -14.10
C THR A 20 4.92 -5.32 -13.63
N ASP A 21 5.89 -6.01 -13.04
CA ASP A 21 7.20 -5.47 -12.68
C ASP A 21 8.24 -5.56 -13.82
N TYR A 22 7.77 -5.82 -15.05
CA TYR A 22 8.58 -5.78 -16.26
C TYR A 22 8.55 -4.37 -16.87
N PRO A 23 9.67 -3.86 -17.39
CA PRO A 23 9.66 -2.68 -18.26
C PRO A 23 8.74 -2.91 -19.46
N ARG A 24 8.09 -1.84 -19.95
CA ARG A 24 7.12 -1.97 -21.07
C ARG A 24 7.79 -2.40 -22.38
N ASP A 25 9.05 -2.03 -22.56
CA ASP A 25 9.88 -2.34 -23.71
C ASP A 25 10.65 -3.67 -23.56
N ASP A 26 10.37 -4.43 -22.51
CA ASP A 26 10.97 -5.74 -22.28
C ASP A 26 10.18 -6.86 -22.98
N LEU A 27 10.89 -7.85 -23.53
CA LEU A 27 10.29 -9.02 -24.18
C LEU A 27 9.34 -9.77 -23.24
N ALA A 28 9.60 -9.79 -21.93
CA ALA A 28 8.71 -10.37 -20.93
C ALA A 28 7.32 -9.74 -20.97
N SER A 29 7.24 -8.41 -21.14
CA SER A 29 5.98 -7.68 -21.22
C SER A 29 5.21 -8.07 -22.48
N ASP A 30 5.90 -8.14 -23.63
CA ASP A 30 5.31 -8.53 -24.91
C ASP A 30 4.79 -9.98 -24.89
N GLU A 31 5.56 -10.91 -24.34
CA GLU A 31 5.16 -12.32 -24.24
C GLU A 31 3.93 -12.51 -23.34
N VAL A 32 3.89 -11.83 -22.19
CA VAL A 32 2.72 -11.87 -21.28
C VAL A 32 1.48 -11.30 -21.96
N ARG A 33 1.64 -10.18 -22.69
CA ARG A 33 0.54 -9.57 -23.44
C ARG A 33 0.04 -10.49 -24.55
N GLN A 34 0.94 -11.11 -25.31
CA GLN A 34 0.57 -12.05 -26.36
C GLN A 34 -0.16 -13.26 -25.78
N ALA A 35 0.35 -13.85 -24.70
CA ALA A 35 -0.31 -14.97 -24.01
C ALA A 35 -1.71 -14.60 -23.51
N LEU A 36 -1.90 -13.38 -23.00
CA LEU A 36 -3.21 -12.89 -22.59
C LEU A 36 -4.17 -12.73 -23.77
N ILE A 37 -3.70 -12.22 -24.90
CA ILE A 37 -4.53 -12.11 -26.12
C ILE A 37 -4.98 -13.50 -26.59
N SER A 38 -4.06 -14.48 -26.62
CA SER A 38 -4.37 -15.86 -26.97
C SER A 38 -5.39 -16.48 -26.01
N ALA A 39 -5.19 -16.35 -24.70
CA ALA A 39 -6.12 -16.85 -23.70
C ALA A 39 -7.52 -16.20 -23.81
N CYS A 40 -7.58 -14.89 -24.07
CA CYS A 40 -8.86 -14.22 -24.31
C CYS A 40 -9.58 -14.77 -25.55
N ALA A 41 -8.84 -15.07 -26.63
CA ALA A 41 -9.42 -15.66 -27.83
C ALA A 41 -9.97 -17.09 -27.58
N GLU A 42 -9.25 -17.89 -26.78
CA GLU A 42 -9.69 -19.24 -26.38
C GLU A 42 -11.00 -19.20 -25.56
N GLU A 43 -11.13 -18.22 -24.67
CA GLU A 43 -12.32 -18.01 -23.84
C GLU A 43 -13.45 -17.21 -24.53
N ASN A 44 -13.30 -16.95 -25.85
CA ASN A 44 -14.24 -16.17 -26.66
C ASN A 44 -14.57 -14.81 -26.04
N LEU A 45 -13.54 -14.12 -25.54
CA LEU A 45 -13.64 -12.81 -24.93
C LEU A 45 -13.26 -11.72 -25.95
N ASP A 46 -14.17 -10.76 -26.12
CA ASP A 46 -13.86 -9.44 -26.70
C ASP A 46 -13.11 -8.57 -25.67
N CYS A 47 -12.08 -9.14 -25.04
CA CYS A 47 -11.43 -8.50 -23.91
C CYS A 47 -10.52 -7.37 -24.38
N PHE A 48 -10.73 -6.20 -23.81
CA PHE A 48 -9.79 -5.09 -23.90
C PHE A 48 -8.73 -5.29 -22.81
N ALA A 49 -7.55 -5.76 -23.21
CA ALA A 49 -6.40 -5.80 -22.32
C ALA A 49 -5.77 -4.40 -22.24
N LEU A 50 -5.78 -3.81 -21.04
CA LEU A 50 -5.19 -2.51 -20.76
C LEU A 50 -3.90 -2.68 -19.96
N ASP A 51 -2.76 -2.40 -20.60
CA ASP A 51 -1.49 -2.26 -19.87
C ASP A 51 -1.37 -0.83 -19.30
N VAL A 52 -1.53 -0.73 -17.99
CA VAL A 52 -1.50 0.54 -17.26
C VAL A 52 -0.10 0.88 -16.70
N GLY A 53 0.91 0.04 -16.95
CA GLY A 53 2.32 0.38 -16.83
C GLY A 53 3.10 -0.34 -15.74
N ALA A 54 4.43 -0.27 -15.88
CA ALA A 54 5.40 -0.98 -15.06
C ALA A 54 5.32 -0.61 -13.57
N ILE A 55 5.47 -1.63 -12.73
CA ILE A 55 5.86 -1.55 -11.32
C ILE A 55 7.41 -1.56 -11.34
N PRO A 56 8.09 -0.77 -10.49
CA PRO A 56 9.53 -0.93 -10.31
C PRO A 56 9.88 -2.40 -10.01
N GLY A 57 10.93 -2.92 -10.63
CA GLY A 57 11.26 -4.34 -10.56
C GLY A 57 11.26 -4.87 -9.13
N MET A 58 10.47 -5.91 -8.86
CA MET A 58 10.38 -6.60 -7.56
C MET A 58 9.84 -5.77 -6.37
N ASP A 59 9.25 -4.60 -6.60
CA ASP A 59 8.69 -3.76 -5.53
C ASP A 59 7.23 -4.12 -5.21
N THR A 60 7.04 -5.03 -4.25
CA THR A 60 5.70 -5.48 -3.84
C THR A 60 4.87 -4.38 -3.15
N VAL A 61 5.51 -3.35 -2.58
CA VAL A 61 4.80 -2.24 -1.94
C VAL A 61 4.14 -1.37 -3.02
N VAL A 62 4.90 -1.01 -4.06
CA VAL A 62 4.38 -0.27 -5.20
C VAL A 62 3.35 -1.09 -5.98
N ALA A 63 3.58 -2.41 -6.13
CA ALA A 63 2.63 -3.32 -6.74
C ALA A 63 1.26 -3.26 -6.05
N GLY A 64 1.26 -3.44 -4.72
CA GLY A 64 0.06 -3.36 -3.90
C GLY A 64 -0.61 -2.00 -4.01
N PHE A 65 0.15 -0.91 -3.84
CA PHE A 65 -0.39 0.44 -3.87
C PHE A 65 -1.03 0.79 -5.22
N LYS A 66 -0.36 0.48 -6.35
CA LYS A 66 -0.93 0.70 -7.68
C LYS A 66 -2.19 -0.14 -7.90
N ALA A 67 -2.18 -1.40 -7.46
CA ALA A 67 -3.35 -2.25 -7.58
C ALA A 67 -4.54 -1.68 -6.80
N ALA A 68 -4.36 -1.31 -5.54
CA ALA A 68 -5.43 -0.69 -4.73
C ALA A 68 -5.88 0.66 -5.32
N GLN A 69 -4.94 1.54 -5.66
CA GLN A 69 -5.24 2.85 -6.22
C GLN A 69 -6.08 2.76 -7.50
N LEU A 70 -5.79 1.82 -8.40
CA LEU A 70 -6.49 1.69 -9.66
C LEU A 70 -7.78 0.86 -9.54
N SER A 71 -7.76 -0.24 -8.78
CA SER A 71 -8.92 -1.11 -8.62
C SER A 71 -10.05 -0.45 -7.81
N LEU A 72 -9.72 0.22 -6.71
CA LEU A 72 -10.72 0.85 -5.84
C LEU A 72 -11.33 2.11 -6.46
N ASN A 73 -10.57 2.81 -7.32
CA ASN A 73 -11.09 3.96 -8.08
C ASN A 73 -11.66 3.56 -9.44
N SER A 74 -11.77 2.26 -9.75
CA SER A 74 -12.34 1.85 -11.01
C SER A 74 -13.84 2.15 -11.08
N HIS A 75 -14.24 2.90 -12.10
CA HIS A 75 -15.64 3.11 -12.42
C HIS A 75 -16.27 1.93 -13.17
N MET A 76 -15.50 0.91 -13.55
CA MET A 76 -15.99 -0.23 -14.34
C MET A 76 -16.68 -1.29 -13.47
N GLY A 77 -16.21 -1.46 -12.21
CA GLY A 77 -16.79 -2.39 -11.25
C GLY A 77 -16.73 -3.86 -11.69
N TYR A 78 -17.82 -4.60 -11.46
CA TYR A 78 -17.95 -6.01 -11.80
C TYR A 78 -17.63 -6.31 -13.27
N GLY A 79 -16.75 -7.30 -13.50
CA GLY A 79 -16.21 -7.65 -14.81
C GLY A 79 -14.89 -6.96 -15.17
N HIS A 80 -14.41 -6.03 -14.34
CA HIS A 80 -13.04 -5.52 -14.45
C HIS A 80 -12.10 -6.38 -13.62
N VAL A 81 -11.09 -6.95 -14.28
CA VAL A 81 -10.15 -7.90 -13.69
C VAL A 81 -8.75 -7.30 -13.72
N PHE A 82 -8.07 -7.27 -12.59
CA PHE A 82 -6.66 -6.89 -12.49
C PHE A 82 -5.80 -8.13 -12.45
N LEU A 83 -4.83 -8.23 -13.36
CA LEU A 83 -3.73 -9.19 -13.28
C LEU A 83 -2.48 -8.45 -12.80
N VAL A 84 -2.07 -8.73 -11.56
CA VAL A 84 -0.95 -8.05 -10.89
C VAL A 84 0.18 -9.04 -10.64
N ASN A 85 1.26 -8.92 -11.41
CA ASN A 85 2.46 -9.72 -11.25
C ASN A 85 3.59 -8.86 -10.72
N CYS A 86 3.97 -9.10 -9.47
CA CYS A 86 5.24 -8.66 -8.90
C CYS A 86 5.77 -9.83 -8.08
N ALA A 87 6.94 -10.35 -8.48
CA ALA A 87 7.51 -11.54 -7.86
C ALA A 87 8.93 -11.21 -7.39
N PRO A 88 9.12 -10.83 -6.12
CA PRO A 88 10.44 -10.53 -5.59
C PRO A 88 11.28 -11.80 -5.64
N ARG A 89 12.26 -11.86 -6.55
CA ARG A 89 13.12 -13.05 -6.79
C ARG A 89 14.14 -13.25 -5.64
N LYS A 90 13.71 -13.06 -4.40
CA LYS A 90 14.57 -13.08 -3.19
C LYS A 90 14.86 -14.48 -2.65
N ASN A 91 14.25 -15.54 -3.21
CA ASN A 91 14.48 -16.91 -2.76
C ASN A 91 15.55 -17.65 -3.58
N ILE A 92 16.69 -17.84 -2.91
CA ILE A 92 17.68 -18.94 -2.92
C ILE A 92 17.66 -19.86 -4.15
N ILE A 93 18.84 -19.99 -4.79
CA ILE A 93 19.19 -21.05 -5.74
C ILE A 93 18.84 -22.42 -5.10
N SER A 94 17.70 -22.97 -5.46
CA SER A 94 17.35 -24.35 -5.21
C SER A 94 16.74 -24.93 -6.47
N ALA A 95 17.06 -26.18 -6.80
CA ALA A 95 16.52 -26.87 -7.96
C ALA A 95 14.98 -27.13 -7.88
N ARG A 96 14.31 -26.60 -6.84
CA ARG A 96 12.88 -26.77 -6.54
C ARG A 96 12.29 -25.50 -5.88
N SER A 97 12.58 -24.31 -6.38
CA SER A 97 11.87 -23.12 -5.91
C SER A 97 10.41 -23.18 -6.33
N LYS A 98 9.51 -23.48 -5.39
CA LYS A 98 8.09 -23.19 -5.55
C LYS A 98 7.97 -21.67 -5.63
N GLY A 99 7.46 -21.15 -6.74
CA GLY A 99 7.24 -19.72 -6.87
C GLY A 99 6.03 -19.29 -6.03
N GLU A 100 5.98 -18.02 -5.65
CA GLU A 100 4.86 -17.43 -4.90
C GLU A 100 3.52 -17.72 -5.60
N SER A 101 2.50 -18.10 -4.83
CA SER A 101 1.17 -18.44 -5.37
C SER A 101 0.41 -17.22 -5.86
N VAL A 102 -0.55 -17.41 -6.76
CA VAL A 102 -1.54 -16.39 -7.09
C VAL A 102 -2.69 -16.49 -6.09
N VAL A 103 -3.17 -15.35 -5.62
CA VAL A 103 -4.44 -15.20 -4.91
C VAL A 103 -5.46 -14.53 -5.82
N ILE A 104 -6.73 -14.86 -5.59
CA ILE A 104 -7.88 -14.27 -6.28
C ILE A 104 -8.66 -13.50 -5.24
N GLY A 105 -8.81 -12.19 -5.42
CA GLY A 105 -9.63 -11.35 -4.57
C GLY A 105 -10.76 -10.70 -5.33
N ILE A 106 -11.84 -10.39 -4.62
CA ILE A 106 -12.93 -9.55 -5.11
C ILE A 106 -13.21 -8.45 -4.09
N LEU A 107 -13.34 -7.22 -4.61
CA LEU A 107 -13.52 -6.00 -3.83
C LEU A 107 -15.02 -5.64 -3.77
N GLU A 108 -15.41 -4.81 -2.80
CA GLU A 108 -16.81 -4.34 -2.64
C GLU A 108 -17.39 -3.66 -3.89
N ASN A 109 -16.54 -3.09 -4.75
CA ASN A 109 -16.97 -2.46 -6.00
C ASN A 109 -17.14 -3.48 -7.16
N GLY A 110 -16.95 -4.77 -6.89
CA GLY A 110 -17.04 -5.87 -7.85
C GLY A 110 -15.78 -6.11 -8.68
N VAL A 111 -14.74 -5.29 -8.54
CA VAL A 111 -13.47 -5.51 -9.24
C VAL A 111 -12.80 -6.77 -8.70
N THR A 112 -12.26 -7.58 -9.60
CA THR A 112 -11.51 -8.80 -9.26
C THR A 112 -10.01 -8.54 -9.39
N VAL A 113 -9.20 -9.06 -8.46
CA VAL A 113 -7.75 -8.90 -8.42
C VAL A 113 -7.10 -10.28 -8.37
N LEU A 114 -6.39 -10.66 -9.43
CA LEU A 114 -5.48 -11.80 -9.45
C LEU A 114 -4.07 -11.26 -9.19
N ALA A 115 -3.52 -11.56 -8.01
CA ALA A 115 -2.22 -11.04 -7.60
C ALA A 115 -1.28 -12.15 -7.15
N VAL A 116 0.01 -12.00 -7.42
CA VAL A 116 1.04 -12.84 -6.78
C VAL A 116 1.10 -12.49 -5.29
N ASP A 117 0.78 -13.44 -4.43
CA ASP A 117 0.81 -13.30 -2.97
C ASP A 117 2.27 -13.25 -2.51
N SER A 118 2.86 -12.06 -2.51
CA SER A 118 4.26 -11.86 -2.15
C SER A 118 4.50 -10.52 -1.45
N GLY A 119 5.39 -10.53 -0.45
CA GLY A 119 5.80 -9.34 0.28
C GLY A 119 4.60 -8.54 0.82
N TYR A 120 4.50 -7.28 0.41
CA TYR A 120 3.45 -6.35 0.83
C TYR A 120 2.37 -6.10 -0.23
N MET A 121 2.24 -7.00 -1.22
CA MET A 121 1.29 -6.86 -2.32
C MET A 121 -0.15 -6.65 -1.83
N LEU A 122 -0.56 -7.33 -0.76
CA LEU A 122 -1.91 -7.23 -0.21
C LEU A 122 -2.05 -6.18 0.89
N ALA A 123 -0.97 -5.52 1.30
CA ALA A 123 -0.97 -4.61 2.45
C ALA A 123 -2.00 -3.46 2.37
N PRO A 124 -2.22 -2.80 1.21
CA PRO A 124 -3.26 -1.77 1.09
C PRO A 124 -4.70 -2.28 1.27
N PHE A 125 -4.93 -3.58 1.16
CA PHE A 125 -6.25 -4.19 1.32
C PHE A 125 -6.51 -4.69 2.75
N ALA A 126 -5.53 -4.65 3.66
CA ALA A 126 -5.64 -5.24 5.00
C ALA A 126 -6.86 -4.74 5.80
N GLU A 127 -7.09 -3.43 5.82
CA GLU A 127 -8.27 -2.84 6.49
C GLU A 127 -9.57 -3.31 5.83
N MET A 128 -9.64 -3.33 4.50
CA MET A 128 -10.83 -3.79 3.78
C MET A 128 -11.13 -5.27 4.02
N VAL A 129 -10.09 -6.12 4.11
CA VAL A 129 -10.24 -7.54 4.44
C VAL A 129 -10.76 -7.69 5.88
N ALA A 130 -10.21 -6.93 6.83
CA ALA A 130 -10.68 -6.95 8.22
C ALA A 130 -12.14 -6.47 8.34
N GLU A 131 -12.57 -5.55 7.49
CA GLU A 131 -13.95 -5.03 7.41
C GLU A 131 -14.90 -5.89 6.54
N GLY A 132 -14.41 -6.93 5.87
CA GLY A 132 -15.21 -7.75 4.93
C GLY A 132 -15.56 -7.06 3.61
N ARG A 133 -14.92 -5.93 3.30
CA ARG A 133 -15.10 -5.15 2.05
C ARG A 133 -14.19 -5.63 0.92
N ALA A 134 -13.30 -6.56 1.21
CA ALA A 134 -12.57 -7.35 0.24
C ALA A 134 -12.42 -8.76 0.78
N VAL A 135 -12.48 -9.75 -0.10
CA VAL A 135 -12.18 -11.14 0.26
C VAL A 135 -11.13 -11.66 -0.72
N PHE A 136 -10.17 -12.42 -0.20
CA PHE A 136 -9.12 -13.06 -0.99
C PHE A 136 -9.15 -14.56 -0.76
N PHE A 137 -8.79 -15.31 -1.79
CA PHE A 137 -8.74 -16.77 -1.79
C PHE A 137 -7.39 -17.21 -2.33
N GLU A 138 -6.90 -18.33 -1.80
CA GLU A 138 -5.86 -19.08 -2.50
C GLU A 138 -6.37 -19.47 -3.89
N SER A 139 -5.47 -19.70 -4.84
CA SER A 139 -5.85 -20.20 -6.16
C SER A 139 -5.24 -21.56 -6.45
N ARG A 140 -5.89 -22.28 -7.36
CA ARG A 140 -5.39 -23.52 -7.96
C ARG A 140 -4.53 -23.27 -9.21
N VAL A 141 -4.13 -22.01 -9.45
CA VAL A 141 -3.20 -21.68 -10.54
C VAL A 141 -1.86 -22.37 -10.26
N PRO A 142 -1.27 -23.09 -11.23
CA PRO A 142 -0.03 -23.83 -11.00
C PRO A 142 1.11 -22.93 -10.47
N ASN A 143 1.74 -23.36 -9.38
CA ASN A 143 2.89 -22.68 -8.77
C ASN A 143 4.25 -23.30 -9.15
N GLU A 144 4.23 -24.37 -9.95
CA GLU A 144 5.38 -25.09 -10.48
C GLU A 144 5.12 -25.53 -11.92
N GLY A 145 6.14 -26.07 -12.61
CA GLY A 145 6.04 -26.55 -13.99
C GLY A 145 6.40 -25.53 -15.07
N SER A 146 6.65 -24.26 -14.69
CA SER A 146 7.15 -23.21 -15.59
C SER A 146 8.14 -22.30 -14.88
N GLN A 147 9.20 -21.90 -15.60
CA GLN A 147 10.14 -20.85 -15.15
C GLN A 147 9.57 -19.44 -15.34
N PHE A 148 8.56 -19.26 -16.20
CA PHE A 148 7.96 -17.96 -16.52
C PHE A 148 6.43 -18.00 -16.37
N ARG A 149 5.99 -18.27 -15.15
CA ARG A 149 4.57 -18.50 -14.79
C ARG A 149 3.63 -17.33 -15.13
N SER A 150 4.12 -16.10 -15.09
CA SER A 150 3.33 -14.92 -15.45
C SER A 150 2.99 -14.85 -16.94
N ARG A 151 3.70 -15.60 -17.78
CA ARG A 151 3.37 -15.82 -19.20
C ARG A 151 2.55 -17.10 -19.36
N ASP A 152 2.99 -18.19 -18.73
CA ASP A 152 2.47 -19.52 -19.03
C ASP A 152 1.15 -19.87 -18.31
N TYR A 153 0.87 -19.27 -17.14
CA TYR A 153 -0.29 -19.65 -16.30
C TYR A 153 -1.23 -18.48 -16.01
N PHE A 154 -0.68 -17.32 -15.65
CA PHE A 154 -1.51 -16.22 -15.13
C PHE A 154 -2.43 -15.59 -16.18
N PRO A 155 -2.04 -15.47 -17.46
CA PRO A 155 -2.92 -14.93 -18.49
C PRO A 155 -4.15 -15.80 -18.73
N ALA A 156 -3.98 -17.13 -18.75
CA ALA A 156 -5.09 -18.08 -18.84
C ALA A 156 -6.03 -17.97 -17.64
N ALA A 157 -5.48 -17.88 -16.42
CA ALA A 157 -6.30 -17.70 -15.21
C ALA A 157 -7.11 -16.40 -15.24
N ALA A 158 -6.51 -15.30 -15.71
CA ALA A 158 -7.21 -14.01 -15.84
C ALA A 158 -8.32 -14.05 -16.89
N ALA A 159 -8.08 -14.68 -18.04
CA ALA A 159 -9.10 -14.87 -19.08
C ALA A 159 -10.25 -15.76 -18.59
N GLN A 160 -9.95 -16.88 -17.94
CA GLN A 160 -10.98 -17.76 -17.35
C GLN A 160 -11.82 -17.04 -16.29
N MET A 161 -11.20 -16.20 -15.45
CA MET A 161 -11.94 -15.39 -14.49
C MET A 161 -12.87 -14.40 -15.20
N ALA A 162 -12.37 -13.68 -16.20
CA ALA A 162 -13.18 -12.74 -16.98
C ALA A 162 -14.39 -13.44 -17.66
N ALA A 163 -14.17 -14.62 -18.23
CA ALA A 163 -15.24 -15.45 -18.81
C ALA A 163 -16.24 -15.91 -17.76
N PHE A 164 -15.77 -16.40 -16.61
CA PHE A 164 -16.63 -16.79 -15.49
C PHE A 164 -17.53 -15.63 -15.03
N LEU A 165 -16.98 -14.44 -14.84
CA LEU A 165 -17.77 -13.27 -14.43
C LEU A 165 -18.81 -12.87 -15.49
N ARG A 166 -18.45 -12.97 -16.79
CA ARG A 166 -19.36 -12.74 -17.92
C ARG A 166 -20.52 -13.71 -17.90
N ASP A 167 -20.23 -15.00 -17.75
CA ASP A 167 -21.23 -16.06 -17.82
C ASP A 167 -22.15 -16.00 -16.60
N ARG A 168 -21.59 -15.76 -15.41
CA ARG A 168 -22.39 -15.54 -14.18
C ARG A 168 -23.35 -14.35 -14.29
N MET A 169 -22.90 -13.24 -14.90
CA MET A 169 -23.78 -12.08 -15.15
C MET A 169 -24.89 -12.41 -16.17
N ALA A 170 -24.63 -13.28 -17.14
CA ALA A 170 -25.63 -13.70 -18.12
C ALA A 170 -26.65 -14.70 -17.53
N GLU A 171 -26.21 -15.58 -16.64
CA GLU A 171 -27.03 -16.62 -16.03
C GLU A 171 -27.88 -16.12 -14.86
N SER A 172 -27.33 -15.25 -14.01
CA SER A 172 -27.97 -14.85 -12.74
C SER A 172 -27.64 -13.40 -12.36
N PRO A 173 -28.12 -12.41 -13.16
CA PRO A 173 -27.85 -11.00 -12.90
C PRO A 173 -28.46 -10.50 -11.58
N GLU A 174 -29.60 -11.06 -11.14
CA GLU A 174 -30.18 -10.71 -9.84
C GLU A 174 -29.27 -11.13 -8.69
N ASP A 175 -28.68 -12.33 -8.76
CA ASP A 175 -27.80 -12.85 -7.72
C ASP A 175 -26.50 -12.03 -7.63
N VAL A 176 -25.91 -11.65 -8.77
CA VAL A 176 -24.75 -10.75 -8.79
C VAL A 176 -25.08 -9.41 -8.13
N THR A 177 -26.24 -8.85 -8.44
CA THR A 177 -26.70 -7.59 -7.86
C THR A 177 -26.94 -7.72 -6.36
N ALA A 178 -27.58 -8.80 -5.91
CA ALA A 178 -27.88 -9.08 -4.51
C ALA A 178 -26.60 -9.29 -3.68
N ALA A 179 -25.63 -10.03 -4.22
CA ALA A 179 -24.34 -10.27 -3.57
C ALA A 179 -23.55 -8.97 -3.38
N LEU A 180 -23.45 -8.12 -4.42
CA LEU A 180 -22.79 -6.82 -4.30
C LEU A 180 -23.50 -5.85 -3.34
N GLN A 181 -24.84 -5.90 -3.26
CA GLN A 181 -25.60 -5.05 -2.33
C GLN A 181 -25.50 -5.51 -0.88
N SER A 182 -25.46 -6.82 -0.66
CA SER A 182 -25.35 -7.42 0.68
C SER A 182 -23.92 -7.48 1.20
N GLY A 183 -22.92 -7.35 0.31
CA GLY A 183 -21.52 -7.54 0.63
C GLY A 183 -21.12 -9.02 0.71
N ASP A 184 -21.95 -9.95 0.21
CA ASP A 184 -21.58 -11.37 0.09
C ASP A 184 -20.66 -11.58 -1.12
N LEU A 185 -19.43 -11.07 -0.98
CA LEU A 185 -18.45 -11.08 -2.05
C LEU A 185 -17.98 -12.50 -2.41
N SER A 186 -18.02 -13.44 -1.46
CA SER A 186 -17.64 -14.83 -1.72
C SER A 186 -18.57 -15.49 -2.73
N ALA A 187 -19.88 -15.23 -2.60
CA ALA A 187 -20.89 -15.76 -3.52
C ALA A 187 -20.68 -15.31 -4.98
N LEU A 188 -19.94 -14.24 -5.23
CA LEU A 188 -19.62 -13.80 -6.60
C LEU A 188 -18.59 -14.70 -7.28
N LEU A 189 -17.77 -15.43 -6.52
CA LEU A 189 -16.72 -16.31 -7.03
C LEU A 189 -17.07 -17.80 -6.92
N ASP A 190 -18.21 -18.13 -6.30
CA ASP A 190 -18.65 -19.50 -6.11
C ASP A 190 -18.77 -20.28 -7.42
N GLY A 191 -18.13 -21.45 -7.46
CA GLY A 191 -18.09 -22.30 -8.65
C GLY A 191 -16.94 -22.01 -9.61
N PHE A 192 -16.14 -20.96 -9.38
CA PHE A 192 -14.94 -20.73 -10.19
C PHE A 192 -13.91 -21.85 -10.00
N SER A 193 -13.49 -22.47 -11.09
CA SER A 193 -12.71 -23.72 -11.09
C SER A 193 -11.32 -23.58 -10.43
N LEU A 194 -10.71 -22.39 -10.55
CA LEU A 194 -9.39 -22.10 -9.97
C LEU A 194 -9.46 -21.53 -8.56
N LEU A 195 -10.65 -21.37 -7.96
CA LEU A 195 -10.79 -20.87 -6.59
C LEU A 195 -10.33 -21.92 -5.56
N GLY A 196 -9.49 -21.50 -4.63
CA GLY A 196 -9.02 -22.30 -3.50
C GLY A 196 -9.76 -21.97 -2.20
N ALA A 197 -9.11 -22.22 -1.07
CA ALA A 197 -9.65 -21.87 0.24
C ALA A 197 -9.63 -20.35 0.45
N PRO A 198 -10.54 -19.78 1.26
CA PRO A 198 -10.44 -18.40 1.72
C PRO A 198 -9.09 -18.15 2.37
N LEU A 199 -8.46 -17.03 2.04
CA LEU A 199 -7.21 -16.60 2.65
C LEU A 199 -7.50 -16.15 4.09
N ASP A 200 -6.70 -16.61 5.04
CA ASP A 200 -6.76 -16.09 6.41
C ASP A 200 -6.39 -14.61 6.42
N GLY A 201 -7.28 -13.76 6.94
CA GLY A 201 -7.06 -12.32 7.05
C GLY A 201 -5.79 -11.96 7.81
N SER A 202 -5.32 -12.82 8.72
CA SER A 202 -4.05 -12.62 9.42
C SER A 202 -2.81 -12.65 8.50
N ARG A 203 -2.93 -13.25 7.31
CA ARG A 203 -1.87 -13.24 6.28
C ARG A 203 -1.81 -11.94 5.50
N VAL A 204 -2.86 -11.11 5.54
CA VAL A 204 -2.91 -9.81 4.85
C VAL A 204 -2.34 -8.75 5.80
N LEU A 205 -1.01 -8.66 5.84
CA LEU A 205 -0.31 -7.78 6.77
C LEU A 205 -0.27 -6.33 6.27
N PRO A 206 -0.73 -5.34 7.06
CA PRO A 206 -0.58 -3.94 6.71
C PRO A 206 0.89 -3.50 6.82
N LEU A 207 1.23 -2.40 6.14
CA LEU A 207 2.44 -1.64 6.47
C LEU A 207 2.19 -0.81 7.74
N PRO A 208 3.24 -0.55 8.55
CA PRO A 208 3.13 0.42 9.64
C PRO A 208 2.67 1.78 9.09
N GLN A 209 1.75 2.44 9.79
CA GLN A 209 1.22 3.74 9.33
C GLN A 209 2.35 4.78 9.31
N GLY A 210 2.36 5.65 8.29
CA GLY A 210 3.45 6.59 8.00
C GLY A 210 4.57 6.05 7.09
N ALA A 211 4.51 4.78 6.69
CA ALA A 211 5.38 4.20 5.68
C ALA A 211 5.13 4.75 4.28
N VAL A 212 6.17 4.72 3.44
CA VAL A 212 6.11 5.15 2.04
C VAL A 212 5.37 4.11 1.20
N TRP A 213 4.27 4.50 0.55
CA TRP A 213 3.61 3.68 -0.45
C TRP A 213 4.27 3.78 -1.83
N TYR A 214 4.57 5.01 -2.25
CA TYR A 214 4.97 5.28 -3.63
C TYR A 214 5.72 6.61 -3.71
N ILE A 215 6.71 6.65 -4.60
CA ILE A 215 7.40 7.89 -4.99
C ILE A 215 7.09 8.11 -6.47
N ASP A 216 6.51 9.26 -6.81
CA ASP A 216 6.19 9.57 -8.20
C ASP A 216 7.39 10.10 -8.98
N ASN A 217 7.24 10.25 -10.30
CA ASN A 217 8.31 10.71 -11.18
C ASN A 217 8.76 12.16 -10.92
N PHE A 218 7.99 12.95 -10.15
CA PHE A 218 8.41 14.29 -9.73
C PHE A 218 9.19 14.25 -8.39
N GLY A 219 9.20 13.08 -7.73
CA GLY A 219 9.85 12.88 -6.45
C GLY A 219 8.96 13.20 -5.26
N ASN A 220 7.64 13.28 -5.42
CA ASN A 220 6.73 13.38 -4.27
C ASN A 220 6.57 12.02 -3.62
N ILE A 221 6.59 11.99 -2.29
CA ILE A 221 6.54 10.76 -1.50
C ILE A 221 5.14 10.60 -0.91
N LYS A 222 4.44 9.54 -1.28
CA LYS A 222 3.08 9.25 -0.78
C LYS A 222 3.19 8.29 0.38
N LEU A 223 2.55 8.63 1.49
CA LEU A 223 2.58 7.85 2.73
C LEU A 223 1.29 7.07 2.94
N ASN A 224 1.33 5.94 3.63
CA ASN A 224 0.13 5.22 4.09
C ASN A 224 -0.49 5.88 5.34
N LEU A 225 -0.50 7.21 5.39
CA LEU A 225 -1.09 8.02 6.43
C LEU A 225 -2.20 8.88 5.80
N LEU A 226 -3.44 8.73 6.26
CA LEU A 226 -4.53 9.60 5.83
C LEU A 226 -4.23 11.04 6.24
N HIS A 227 -4.49 11.99 5.35
CA HIS A 227 -4.21 13.39 5.62
C HIS A 227 -5.08 13.93 6.76
N GLU A 228 -6.32 13.46 6.85
CA GLU A 228 -7.22 13.81 7.95
C GLU A 228 -6.65 13.35 9.30
N THR A 229 -6.05 12.16 9.37
CA THR A 229 -5.34 11.68 10.58
C THR A 229 -4.12 12.54 10.90
N LEU A 230 -3.35 12.97 9.91
CA LEU A 230 -2.23 13.89 10.14
C LEU A 230 -2.73 15.21 10.78
N LEU A 231 -3.85 15.76 10.31
CA LEU A 231 -4.42 17.00 10.83
C LEU A 231 -5.01 16.88 12.25
N GLU A 232 -5.37 15.67 12.68
CA GLU A 232 -5.73 15.39 14.07
C GLU A 232 -4.50 15.42 15.00
N LEU A 233 -3.32 15.08 14.48
CA LEU A 233 -2.07 15.05 15.22
C LEU A 233 -1.35 16.41 15.23
N TYR A 234 -1.36 17.12 14.10
CA TYR A 234 -0.64 18.37 13.92
C TYR A 234 -1.52 19.43 13.25
N LYS A 235 -1.49 20.65 13.79
CA LYS A 235 -2.20 21.77 13.19
C LYS A 235 -1.51 22.20 11.88
N PRO A 236 -2.26 22.70 10.88
CA PRO A 236 -1.65 23.39 9.74
C PRO A 236 -0.66 24.47 10.18
N GLU A 237 0.36 24.70 9.36
CA GLU A 237 1.49 25.61 9.61
C GLU A 237 2.44 25.17 10.73
N THR A 238 2.25 23.98 11.33
CA THR A 238 3.22 23.42 12.26
C THR A 238 4.51 23.07 11.53
N HIS A 239 5.65 23.55 12.03
CA HIS A 239 6.97 23.12 11.56
C HIS A 239 7.33 21.77 12.17
N ILE A 240 7.69 20.83 11.30
CA ILE A 240 7.95 19.44 11.66
C ILE A 240 9.32 19.01 11.12
N VAL A 241 9.99 18.12 11.85
CA VAL A 241 11.20 17.45 11.39
C VAL A 241 10.82 16.06 10.95
N LEU A 242 11.11 15.73 9.69
CA LEU A 242 10.96 14.41 9.10
C LEU A 242 12.27 13.65 9.18
N ALA A 243 12.22 12.36 9.49
CA ALA A 243 13.35 11.45 9.46
C ALA A 243 13.02 10.14 8.74
N VAL A 244 13.96 9.66 7.93
CA VAL A 244 13.93 8.34 7.29
C VAL A 244 15.37 7.87 7.13
N GLY A 245 15.71 6.66 7.59
CA GLY A 245 17.12 6.26 7.70
C GLY A 245 17.93 7.29 8.48
N ASP A 246 19.11 7.66 7.98
CA ASP A 246 19.93 8.70 8.62
C ASP A 246 19.61 10.12 8.09
N ASN A 247 18.60 10.26 7.23
CA ASN A 247 18.20 11.54 6.64
C ASN A 247 17.21 12.33 7.48
N LEU A 248 17.34 13.65 7.39
CA LEU A 248 16.46 14.63 8.03
C LEU A 248 16.03 15.69 7.04
N ALA A 249 14.80 16.16 7.18
CA ALA A 249 14.35 17.37 6.52
C ALA A 249 13.36 18.14 7.40
N GLU A 250 13.46 19.47 7.37
CA GLU A 250 12.41 20.31 7.94
C GLU A 250 11.28 20.47 6.92
N ALA A 251 10.05 20.34 7.39
CA ALA A 251 8.85 20.52 6.59
C ALA A 251 7.80 21.33 7.36
N VAL A 252 6.72 21.69 6.67
CA VAL A 252 5.53 22.31 7.27
C VAL A 252 4.29 21.45 7.01
N ILE A 253 3.37 21.40 7.96
CA ILE A 253 2.05 20.79 7.75
C ILE A 253 1.20 21.74 6.91
N GLY A 254 0.83 21.34 5.69
CA GLY A 254 -0.06 22.11 4.81
C GLY A 254 -1.40 21.42 4.62
N THR A 255 -2.41 22.16 4.16
CA THR A 255 -3.75 21.59 3.86
C THR A 255 -3.85 21.02 2.45
N VAL A 256 -3.15 21.62 1.47
CA VAL A 256 -3.11 21.18 0.06
C VAL A 256 -1.72 21.44 -0.53
N GLY A 257 -1.27 20.60 -1.47
CA GLY A 257 0.10 20.67 -2.03
C GLY A 257 0.53 22.03 -2.61
N PHE A 258 -0.42 22.84 -3.07
CA PHE A 258 -0.18 24.13 -3.70
C PHE A 258 -0.28 25.33 -2.73
N SER A 259 -0.53 25.10 -1.44
CA SER A 259 -0.68 26.19 -0.47
C SER A 259 0.64 26.83 -0.03
N GLN A 260 1.78 26.23 -0.40
CA GLN A 260 3.09 26.61 0.10
C GLN A 260 3.93 27.35 -0.95
N GLY A 261 4.82 28.22 -0.46
CA GLY A 261 5.79 28.94 -1.28
C GLY A 261 6.79 27.99 -1.97
N GLU A 262 7.43 28.47 -3.04
CA GLU A 262 8.51 27.73 -3.72
C GLU A 262 9.67 27.40 -2.76
N GLY A 263 10.25 26.21 -2.88
CA GLY A 263 11.32 25.72 -2.03
C GLY A 263 10.87 25.17 -0.67
N ILE A 264 9.58 25.23 -0.35
CA ILE A 264 9.06 24.70 0.91
C ILE A 264 8.73 23.21 0.77
N LEU A 265 9.33 22.40 1.66
CA LEU A 265 8.95 21.01 1.87
C LEU A 265 7.72 20.96 2.79
N ALA A 266 6.70 20.21 2.40
CA ALA A 266 5.46 20.16 3.15
C ALA A 266 4.83 18.77 3.14
N LEU A 267 4.09 18.45 4.20
CA LEU A 267 3.17 17.33 4.23
C LEU A 267 1.78 17.85 3.93
N THR A 268 1.18 17.38 2.84
CA THR A 268 -0.08 17.92 2.34
C THR A 268 -1.04 16.82 1.91
N ARG A 269 -2.29 17.19 1.67
CA ARG A 269 -3.28 16.28 1.09
C ARG A 269 -2.88 15.92 -0.35
N GLY A 270 -2.49 14.67 -0.55
CA GLY A 270 -2.16 14.13 -1.86
C GLY A 270 -3.40 13.85 -2.70
N SER A 271 -3.18 13.62 -4.00
CA SER A 271 -4.24 13.20 -4.93
C SER A 271 -4.57 11.71 -4.83
N SER A 272 -3.64 10.90 -4.32
CA SER A 272 -3.83 9.46 -4.19
C SER A 272 -4.66 9.10 -2.96
N GLY A 273 -5.36 7.98 -3.05
CA GLY A 273 -6.41 7.55 -2.14
C GLY A 273 -7.62 7.03 -2.90
N TRP A 274 -8.63 6.60 -2.14
CA TRP A 274 -9.84 5.96 -2.64
C TRP A 274 -11.01 6.23 -1.70
N LYS A 275 -12.19 5.78 -2.08
CA LYS A 275 -13.37 5.89 -1.23
C LYS A 275 -13.41 4.78 -0.19
N ASP A 276 -13.91 5.09 0.99
CA ASP A 276 -14.27 4.06 1.97
C ASP A 276 -15.66 3.46 1.68
N GLY A 277 -16.10 2.49 2.50
CA GLY A 277 -17.36 1.77 2.31
C GLY A 277 -18.59 2.65 2.56
N LYS A 278 -18.37 3.88 3.06
CA LYS A 278 -19.39 4.92 3.27
C LYS A 278 -19.32 5.99 2.18
N GLY A 279 -18.47 5.81 1.16
CA GLY A 279 -18.28 6.72 0.05
C GLY A 279 -17.47 7.97 0.38
N ARG A 280 -16.85 8.05 1.56
CA ARG A 280 -15.98 9.17 1.97
C ARG A 280 -14.67 9.12 1.19
N ASP A 281 -14.20 10.29 0.75
CA ASP A 281 -12.97 10.44 0.00
C ASP A 281 -11.74 10.40 0.91
N LEU A 282 -11.08 9.25 1.02
CA LEU A 282 -9.84 9.10 1.77
C LEU A 282 -8.68 9.57 0.91
N ARG A 283 -7.83 10.46 1.43
CA ARG A 283 -6.60 10.88 0.74
C ARG A 283 -5.38 10.69 1.61
N PHE A 284 -4.34 10.19 0.98
CA PHE A 284 -3.07 9.99 1.62
C PHE A 284 -2.29 11.29 1.74
N THR A 285 -1.48 11.36 2.79
CA THR A 285 -0.49 12.40 3.00
C THR A 285 0.62 12.25 1.98
N GLU A 286 1.02 13.37 1.38
CA GLU A 286 2.13 13.46 0.46
C GLU A 286 3.20 14.40 1.02
N VAL A 287 4.45 13.94 1.08
CA VAL A 287 5.62 14.80 1.25
C VAL A 287 5.97 15.40 -0.10
N PHE A 288 5.80 16.70 -0.20
CA PHE A 288 5.85 17.48 -1.42
C PHE A 288 6.86 18.60 -1.27
N LEU A 289 7.72 18.80 -2.28
CA LEU A 289 8.64 19.94 -2.35
C LEU A 289 8.21 20.86 -3.49
N ARG A 290 7.78 22.08 -3.17
CA ARG A 290 7.35 23.04 -4.18
C ARG A 290 8.53 23.44 -5.07
N GLY A 291 8.46 23.08 -6.36
CA GLY A 291 9.52 23.41 -7.33
C GLY A 291 10.73 22.47 -7.28
N GLY A 292 10.64 21.35 -6.57
CA GLY A 292 11.75 20.39 -6.43
C GLY A 292 11.26 18.95 -6.22
N SER A 293 12.17 18.09 -5.79
CA SER A 293 11.91 16.67 -5.48
C SER A 293 12.08 16.42 -3.98
N ALA A 294 11.00 15.99 -3.31
CA ALA A 294 11.05 15.63 -1.89
C ALA A 294 11.95 14.40 -1.66
N ALA A 295 11.87 13.40 -2.55
CA ALA A 295 12.75 12.24 -2.55
C ALA A 295 14.23 12.60 -2.80
N GLY A 296 14.49 13.72 -3.49
CA GLY A 296 15.85 14.26 -3.63
C GLY A 296 16.43 14.82 -2.33
N ILE A 297 15.58 15.28 -1.41
CA ILE A 297 15.99 15.73 -0.07
C ILE A 297 16.07 14.54 0.89
N LEU A 298 15.04 13.68 0.90
CA LEU A 298 14.95 12.49 1.74
C LEU A 298 15.45 11.26 0.97
N HIS A 299 16.76 11.18 0.71
CA HIS A 299 17.33 10.18 -0.21
C HIS A 299 17.23 8.71 0.26
N ASP A 300 17.01 8.47 1.55
CA ASP A 300 16.74 7.14 2.09
C ASP A 300 15.27 6.73 1.93
N ALA A 301 14.37 7.63 1.53
CA ALA A 301 12.96 7.30 1.32
C ALA A 301 12.81 6.29 0.18
N ARG A 302 12.23 5.13 0.49
CA ARG A 302 11.89 4.08 -0.47
C ARG A 302 10.55 3.47 -0.10
N PRO A 303 9.78 2.92 -1.05
CA PRO A 303 8.56 2.19 -0.73
C PRO A 303 8.79 1.13 0.35
N GLY A 304 7.94 1.14 1.38
CA GLY A 304 8.04 0.29 2.57
C GLY A 304 8.82 0.90 3.74
N GLU A 305 9.65 1.93 3.51
CA GLU A 305 10.37 2.60 4.59
C GLU A 305 9.42 3.47 5.42
N GLN A 306 9.65 3.49 6.73
CA GLN A 306 8.89 4.29 7.67
C GLN A 306 9.43 5.73 7.71
N ILE A 307 8.55 6.72 7.58
CA ILE A 307 8.88 8.10 7.93
C ILE A 307 8.49 8.36 9.39
N PHE A 308 9.40 8.97 10.13
CA PHE A 308 9.16 9.51 11.47
C PHE A 308 9.04 11.02 11.39
N ALA A 309 8.16 11.60 12.19
CA ALA A 309 7.93 13.01 12.24
C ALA A 309 7.71 13.49 13.67
N LEU A 310 8.26 14.66 13.99
CA LEU A 310 8.07 15.32 15.28
C LEU A 310 8.06 16.83 15.10
N SER A 311 7.19 17.54 15.84
CA SER A 311 7.19 19.01 15.79
C SER A 311 8.56 19.56 16.21
N LYS A 312 8.98 20.65 15.56
CA LYS A 312 10.29 21.24 15.86
C LYS A 312 10.40 21.70 17.32
N ASP A 313 9.29 22.14 17.89
CA ASP A 313 9.23 22.59 19.28
C ASP A 313 9.34 21.42 20.27
N ASP A 314 8.62 20.32 20.03
CA ASP A 314 8.73 19.10 20.85
C ASP A 314 10.15 18.51 20.76
N LEU A 315 10.76 18.49 19.58
CA LEU A 315 12.14 18.03 19.40
C LEU A 315 13.13 18.88 20.22
N ARG A 316 13.01 20.20 20.14
CA ARG A 316 13.86 21.13 20.91
C ARG A 316 13.67 20.94 22.41
N GLN A 317 12.43 20.81 22.87
CA GLN A 317 12.12 20.57 24.27
C GLN A 317 12.69 19.24 24.76
N ALA A 318 12.55 18.17 23.97
CA ALA A 318 13.11 16.87 24.27
C ALA A 318 14.64 16.91 24.38
N GLN A 319 15.31 17.53 23.41
CA GLN A 319 16.76 17.73 23.45
C GLN A 319 17.18 18.53 24.68
N GLN A 320 16.43 19.56 25.05
CA GLN A 320 16.73 20.40 26.20
C GLN A 320 16.60 19.64 27.52
N GLN A 321 15.50 18.92 27.74
CA GLN A 321 15.32 18.08 28.93
C GLN A 321 16.38 16.99 29.05
N LEU A 322 16.75 16.35 27.93
CA LEU A 322 17.82 15.36 27.93
C LEU A 322 19.17 15.98 28.31
N ARG A 323 19.49 17.17 27.79
CA ARG A 323 20.71 17.90 28.19
C ARG A 323 20.70 18.30 29.66
N ASP A 324 19.58 18.83 30.15
CA ASP A 324 19.44 19.33 31.52
C ASP A 324 19.44 18.20 32.56
N SER A 325 19.03 16.99 32.17
CA SER A 325 19.12 15.80 33.01
C SER A 325 20.57 15.37 33.33
N GLY A 326 21.57 15.85 32.56
CA GLY A 326 22.97 15.44 32.67
C GLY A 326 23.26 14.01 32.20
N VAL A 327 22.25 13.29 31.69
CA VAL A 327 22.40 11.93 31.17
C VAL A 327 23.21 11.96 29.88
N GLN A 328 24.35 11.28 29.88
CA GLN A 328 25.21 11.20 28.69
C GLN A 328 24.91 10.00 27.79
N TYR A 329 24.40 8.92 28.39
CA TYR A 329 24.15 7.65 27.71
C TYR A 329 22.78 7.08 28.03
N ILE A 330 22.12 6.54 27.01
CA ILE A 330 20.93 5.71 27.15
C ILE A 330 21.25 4.37 26.48
N GLY A 331 21.51 3.35 27.31
CA GLY A 331 22.06 2.08 26.84
C GLY A 331 23.44 2.27 26.20
N ALA A 332 23.59 1.80 24.96
CA ALA A 332 24.84 1.95 24.20
C ALA A 332 24.95 3.30 23.46
N HIS A 333 23.93 4.15 23.54
CA HIS A 333 23.86 5.37 22.73
C HIS A 333 24.29 6.62 23.51
N ASN A 334 25.24 7.37 22.95
CA ASN A 334 25.66 8.66 23.47
C ASN A 334 24.70 9.77 22.99
N LEU A 335 24.00 10.42 23.92
CA LEU A 335 22.99 11.45 23.60
C LEU A 335 23.59 12.73 23.03
N TYR A 336 24.82 13.08 23.41
CA TYR A 336 25.50 14.29 22.91
C TYR A 336 26.00 14.16 21.47
N MET A 337 26.20 12.92 21.02
CA MET A 337 26.70 12.60 19.66
C MET A 337 25.59 12.04 18.76
N MET A 338 24.35 11.99 19.25
CA MET A 338 23.23 11.43 18.50
C MET A 338 22.69 12.45 17.50
N SER A 339 22.51 12.04 16.25
CA SER A 339 21.79 12.85 15.26
C SER A 339 20.31 12.93 15.61
N GLU A 340 19.62 13.97 15.15
CA GLU A 340 18.17 14.09 15.38
C GLU A 340 17.40 12.92 14.76
N ALA A 341 17.87 12.37 13.64
CA ALA A 341 17.28 11.19 12.99
C ALA A 341 17.26 10.01 13.95
N ARG A 342 18.41 9.73 14.58
CA ARG A 342 18.55 8.65 15.55
C ARG A 342 17.75 8.92 16.82
N LEU A 343 17.62 10.18 17.21
CA LEU A 343 16.79 10.55 18.36
C LEU A 343 15.30 10.27 18.08
N LEU A 344 14.80 10.63 16.90
CA LEU A 344 13.43 10.31 16.47
C LEU A 344 13.19 8.80 16.40
N GLN A 345 14.12 8.05 15.80
CA GLN A 345 14.05 6.58 15.77
C GLN A 345 14.07 5.96 17.17
N MET A 346 14.88 6.51 18.09
CA MET A 346 14.93 6.06 19.48
C MET A 346 13.59 6.35 20.18
N PHE A 347 13.00 7.53 19.99
CA PHE A 347 11.68 7.83 20.52
C PHE A 347 10.61 6.88 19.96
N ALA A 348 10.67 6.55 18.67
CA ALA A 348 9.77 5.56 18.09
C ALA A 348 9.98 4.16 18.69
N HIS A 349 11.23 3.72 18.84
CA HIS A 349 11.58 2.44 19.46
C HIS A 349 11.02 2.30 20.88
N PHE A 350 11.03 3.38 21.67
CA PHE A 350 10.46 3.39 23.02
C PHE A 350 8.95 3.72 23.07
N GLY A 351 8.27 3.77 21.92
CA GLY A 351 6.83 4.02 21.82
C GLY A 351 6.40 5.45 22.19
N LEU A 352 7.35 6.40 22.19
CA LEU A 352 7.11 7.82 22.40
C LEU A 352 6.61 8.51 21.14
N ILE A 353 6.97 7.98 19.97
CA ILE A 353 6.37 8.29 18.67
C ILE A 353 5.75 7.01 18.13
N ARG A 354 4.42 6.98 17.98
CA ARG A 354 3.70 5.82 17.44
C ARG A 354 3.37 6.06 15.97
N ASP A 355 3.40 4.98 15.19
CA ASP A 355 3.03 5.02 13.76
C ASP A 355 3.74 6.15 12.99
N GLY A 356 5.00 6.41 13.37
CA GLY A 356 5.83 7.48 12.80
C GLY A 356 5.45 8.91 13.17
N PHE A 357 4.19 9.20 13.48
CA PHE A 357 3.66 10.57 13.54
C PHE A 357 3.02 10.94 14.88
N ASP A 358 2.43 9.99 15.62
CA ASP A 358 1.75 10.30 16.87
C ASP A 358 2.75 10.49 18.02
N SER A 359 3.06 11.74 18.32
CA SER A 359 3.96 12.17 19.38
C SER A 359 3.28 12.48 20.71
N ARG A 360 1.96 12.25 20.85
CA ARG A 360 1.23 12.51 22.12
C ARG A 360 1.86 11.80 23.33
N PRO A 361 2.36 10.54 23.22
CA PRO A 361 3.07 9.91 24.33
C PRO A 361 4.36 10.67 24.72
N LEU A 362 5.13 11.16 23.73
CA LEU A 362 6.28 12.02 23.98
C LEU A 362 5.88 13.32 24.66
N GLN A 363 4.89 14.03 24.13
CA GLN A 363 4.40 15.30 24.69
C GLN A 363 3.98 15.15 26.16
N LYS A 364 3.32 14.04 26.51
CA LYS A 364 3.00 13.72 27.90
C LYS A 364 4.26 13.62 28.75
N LYS A 365 5.32 12.94 28.28
CA LYS A 365 6.59 12.81 29.01
C LYS A 365 7.36 14.12 29.12
N LEU A 366 7.29 14.97 28.10
CA LEU A 366 7.84 16.32 28.12
C LEU A 366 7.12 17.19 29.17
N ALA A 367 5.79 17.14 29.23
CA ALA A 367 5.01 17.88 30.21
C ALA A 367 5.26 17.43 31.66
N GLU A 368 5.59 16.15 31.86
CA GLU A 368 5.95 15.57 33.16
C GLU A 368 7.41 15.87 33.58
N ASP A 369 8.22 16.47 32.70
CA ASP A 369 9.66 16.68 32.88
C ASP A 369 10.44 15.41 33.25
N ASN A 370 9.99 14.28 32.70
CA ASN A 370 10.41 12.94 33.15
C ASN A 370 10.93 12.07 31.99
N LEU A 371 11.29 12.70 30.87
CA LEU A 371 11.72 12.01 29.65
C LEU A 371 12.99 11.16 29.87
N ALA A 372 14.01 11.73 30.51
CA ALA A 372 15.28 11.04 30.74
C ALA A 372 15.10 9.81 31.65
N ALA A 373 14.35 9.96 32.75
CA ALA A 373 14.06 8.87 33.67
C ALA A 373 13.28 7.73 32.99
N PHE A 374 12.28 8.07 32.16
CA PHE A 374 11.51 7.09 31.39
C PHE A 374 12.41 6.26 30.45
N LEU A 375 13.29 6.93 29.70
CA LEU A 375 14.17 6.23 28.77
C LEU A 375 15.19 5.32 29.50
N ILE A 376 15.70 5.75 30.65
CA ILE A 376 16.58 4.93 31.50
C ILE A 376 15.82 3.71 32.04
N GLY A 377 14.59 3.90 32.53
CA GLY A 377 13.72 2.82 33.02
C GLY A 377 13.45 1.75 31.96
N ARG A 378 13.24 2.18 30.71
CA ARG A 378 13.03 1.27 29.57
C ARG A 378 14.27 0.46 29.21
N VAL A 379 15.45 1.07 29.20
CA VAL A 379 16.71 0.36 28.90
C VAL A 379 17.11 -0.61 30.01
N SER A 380 16.88 -0.24 31.26
CA SER A 380 17.21 -1.06 32.43
C SER A 380 16.23 -2.21 32.68
N GLY A 381 15.16 -2.31 31.89
CA GLY A 381 14.10 -3.32 32.06
C GLY A 381 13.22 -3.10 33.29
N GLN A 382 13.30 -1.93 33.94
CA GLN A 382 12.56 -1.63 35.17
C GLN A 382 11.08 -1.26 34.91
N ASP A 383 10.71 -0.97 33.65
CA ASP A 383 9.34 -0.64 33.23
C ASP A 383 8.63 -1.76 32.43
N ALA A 384 9.07 -3.02 32.56
CA ALA A 384 8.31 -4.18 32.07
C ALA A 384 7.32 -4.66 33.14
N ALA A 385 6.27 -3.86 33.38
CA ALA A 385 5.10 -4.22 34.18
C ALA A 385 3.81 -3.74 33.52
#